data_AF-A0A7C1MZU1-F1
#
_entry.id   AF-A0A7C1MZU1-F1
#
_cell.length_a   1.000
_cell.length_b   1.000
_cell.length_c   1.000
_cell.angle_alpha   90.00
_cell.angle_beta   90.00
_cell.angle_gamma   90.00
#
_symmetry.space_group_name_H-M   'P 1'
#
loop_
_entity.id
_entity.type
_entity.pdbx_description
1 polymer ?
#
loop_
_entity_poly.entity_id
_entity_poly.type
_entity_poly.pdbx_seq_one_letter_code
_entity_poly.pdbx_strand_id
1 'polypeptide(L)'
;MSRLLSGYPQDEKLAPYDSVTSGAYILFNQSLTATVGPWGTSFAANITPDETGIGSWTNEQFLLAMKEGQWKGLKGSRKLLTPMPWQNFAKLSDEDVLAMFAYLKTLKPVKNAVPQALPPS
;
A
#
# COMPACT_ATOMS: atom_id res chain seq x y z
N MET A 1 -12.59 15.75 8.19
CA MET A 1 -11.81 15.90 6.95
C MET A 1 -11.67 14.54 6.31
N SER A 2 -11.81 14.44 4.98
CA SER A 2 -11.71 13.17 4.26
C SER A 2 -10.27 12.62 4.33
N ARG A 3 -10.09 11.38 4.82
CA ARG A 3 -8.84 10.58 4.79
C ARG A 3 -8.77 9.70 3.53
N LEU A 4 -9.44 10.11 2.46
CA LEU A 4 -9.54 9.33 1.22
C LEU A 4 -8.13 9.05 0.65
N LEU A 5 -7.84 7.77 0.38
CA LEU A 5 -6.59 7.29 -0.21
C LEU A 5 -5.31 7.55 0.62
N SER A 6 -5.43 7.93 1.90
CA SER A 6 -4.28 8.17 2.77
C SER A 6 -3.74 6.93 3.48
N GLY A 7 -4.28 5.74 3.21
CA GLY A 7 -3.81 4.47 3.79
C GLY A 7 -4.24 4.25 5.25
N TYR A 8 -3.58 3.30 5.91
CA TYR A 8 -3.81 2.97 7.32
C TYR A 8 -3.45 4.16 8.23
N PRO A 9 -4.33 4.59 9.16
CA PRO A 9 -4.04 5.68 10.08
C PRO A 9 -2.78 5.45 10.92
N GLN A 10 -1.82 6.38 10.87
CA GLN A 10 -0.58 6.30 11.67
C GLN A 10 -0.81 6.16 13.19
N ASP A 11 -1.97 6.65 13.64
CA ASP A 11 -2.42 6.75 15.02
C ASP A 11 -3.30 5.57 15.47
N GLU A 12 -3.74 4.70 14.54
CA GLU A 12 -4.56 3.54 14.86
C GLU A 12 -3.69 2.39 15.37
N LYS A 13 -4.10 1.81 16.49
CA LYS A 13 -3.50 0.59 17.03
C LYS A 13 -4.32 -0.60 16.58
N LEU A 14 -3.65 -1.58 15.98
CA LEU A 14 -4.29 -2.85 15.68
C LEU A 14 -4.71 -3.57 16.96
N ALA A 15 -5.93 -4.08 16.95
CA ALA A 15 -6.38 -5.00 17.97
C ALA A 15 -5.51 -6.27 17.95
N PRO A 16 -5.29 -6.90 19.11
CA PRO A 16 -4.58 -8.17 19.18
C PRO A 16 -5.35 -9.25 18.39
N TYR A 17 -4.60 -10.15 17.77
CA TYR A 17 -5.11 -11.33 17.06
C TYR A 17 -4.25 -12.54 17.43
N ASP A 18 -4.81 -13.74 17.31
CA ASP A 18 -4.09 -14.99 17.58
C ASP A 18 -3.47 -15.57 16.30
N SER A 19 -2.33 -16.24 16.46
CA SER A 19 -1.57 -16.80 15.32
C SER A 19 -2.28 -17.98 14.66
N VAL A 20 -3.13 -18.71 15.39
CA VAL A 20 -3.90 -19.85 14.85
C VAL A 20 -4.90 -19.35 13.81
N THR A 21 -5.67 -18.31 14.14
CA THR A 21 -6.63 -17.69 13.22
C THR A 21 -5.94 -17.09 12.00
N SER A 22 -4.85 -16.33 12.17
CA SER A 22 -4.12 -15.76 11.03
C SER A 22 -3.36 -16.78 10.17
N GLY A 23 -3.16 -18.00 10.69
CA GLY A 23 -2.62 -19.12 9.93
C GLY A 23 -3.65 -19.79 9.00
N ALA A 24 -4.94 -19.74 9.37
CA ALA A 24 -6.02 -20.34 8.61
C ALA A 24 -6.78 -19.33 7.72
N TYR A 25 -6.81 -18.05 8.13
CA TYR A 25 -7.60 -17.01 7.48
C TYR A 25 -6.77 -15.75 7.22
N ILE A 26 -7.16 -15.03 6.16
CA ILE A 26 -6.72 -13.65 5.95
C ILE A 26 -7.68 -12.74 6.71
N LEU A 27 -7.15 -11.96 7.65
CA LEU A 27 -7.94 -11.05 8.47
C LEU A 27 -7.80 -9.63 7.95
N PHE A 28 -8.90 -8.89 7.93
CA PHE A 28 -8.93 -7.47 7.63
C PHE A 28 -9.43 -6.71 8.86
N ASN A 29 -8.80 -5.57 9.16
CA ASN A 29 -9.36 -4.67 10.17
C ASN A 29 -10.66 -4.02 9.64
N GLN A 30 -11.41 -3.37 10.55
CA GLN A 30 -12.72 -2.80 10.23
C GLN A 30 -12.68 -1.74 9.12
N SER A 31 -11.57 -0.99 8.99
CA SER A 31 -11.38 0.00 7.94
C SER A 31 -10.85 -0.56 6.61
N LEU A 32 -10.57 -1.87 6.54
CA LEU A 32 -9.96 -2.55 5.39
C LEU A 32 -8.59 -1.96 4.98
N THR A 33 -7.85 -1.38 5.94
CA THR A 33 -6.52 -0.79 5.71
C THR A 33 -5.38 -1.56 6.35
N ALA A 34 -5.66 -2.60 7.13
CA ALA A 34 -4.66 -3.55 7.60
C ALA A 34 -5.09 -4.99 7.29
N THR A 35 -4.13 -5.82 6.89
CA THR A 35 -4.36 -7.21 6.54
C THR A 35 -3.34 -8.10 7.24
N VAL A 36 -3.84 -9.14 7.90
CA VAL A 36 -3.02 -10.13 8.60
C VAL A 36 -3.14 -11.47 7.89
N GLY A 37 -2.01 -12.15 7.69
CA GLY A 37 -1.97 -13.51 7.17
C GLY A 37 -0.62 -14.18 7.45
N PRO A 38 -0.32 -15.32 6.80
CA PRO A 38 0.91 -16.07 7.03
C PRO A 38 2.21 -15.29 6.74
N TRP A 39 2.14 -14.18 6.00
CA TRP A 39 3.26 -13.28 5.71
C TRP A 39 3.46 -12.18 6.77
N GLY A 40 2.66 -12.16 7.83
CA GLY A 40 2.62 -11.09 8.84
C GLY A 40 1.50 -10.09 8.57
N THR A 41 1.74 -8.83 8.95
CA THR A 41 0.75 -7.75 8.82
C THR A 41 1.18 -6.74 7.78
N SER A 42 0.34 -6.48 6.79
CA SER A 42 0.49 -5.41 5.82
C SER A 42 -0.47 -4.25 6.10
N PHE A 43 -0.06 -3.05 5.71
CA PHE A 43 -0.83 -1.83 5.86
C PHE A 43 -1.03 -1.16 4.49
N ALA A 44 -2.23 -0.68 4.22
CA ALA A 44 -2.53 0.11 3.03
C ALA A 44 -1.68 1.39 3.04
N ALA A 45 -0.98 1.65 1.94
CA ALA A 45 -0.09 2.80 1.82
C ALA A 45 -0.86 4.11 1.62
N ASN A 46 -0.23 5.22 1.98
CA ASN A 46 -0.68 6.56 1.60
C ASN A 46 -0.33 6.79 0.11
N ILE A 47 -1.34 6.93 -0.75
CA ILE A 47 -1.15 7.19 -2.19
C ILE A 47 -1.54 8.61 -2.60
N THR A 48 -1.70 9.51 -1.62
CA THR A 48 -1.87 10.95 -1.87
C THR A 48 -0.52 11.61 -2.24
N PRO A 49 -0.51 12.82 -2.83
CA PRO A 49 0.73 13.50 -3.22
C PRO A 49 1.47 14.14 -2.04
N ASP A 50 1.15 13.76 -0.80
CA ASP A 50 1.92 14.16 0.38
C ASP A 50 3.31 13.51 0.41
N GLU A 51 4.27 14.13 1.10
CA GLU A 51 5.62 13.60 1.30
C GLU A 51 5.63 12.24 2.02
N THR A 52 4.64 11.99 2.88
CA THR A 52 4.44 10.69 3.56
C THR A 52 3.78 9.64 2.65
N GLY A 53 3.32 10.04 1.46
CA GLY A 53 2.73 9.17 0.45
C GLY A 53 3.61 9.06 -0.81
N ILE A 54 3.02 9.36 -1.97
CA ILE A 54 3.70 9.28 -3.28
C ILE A 54 4.10 10.65 -3.83
N GLY A 55 4.11 11.69 -2.98
CA GLY A 55 4.45 13.07 -3.35
C GLY A 55 5.82 13.22 -4.00
N SER A 56 6.81 12.46 -3.55
CA SER A 56 8.18 12.46 -4.08
C SER A 56 8.45 11.42 -5.16
N TRP A 57 7.47 10.57 -5.50
CA TRP A 57 7.69 9.49 -6.45
C TRP A 57 7.81 10.03 -7.89
N THR A 58 8.66 9.38 -8.68
CA THR A 58 8.74 9.60 -10.13
C THR A 58 7.82 8.68 -10.91
N ASN A 59 7.61 8.98 -12.20
CA ASN A 59 6.88 8.13 -13.12
C ASN A 59 7.49 6.72 -13.22
N GLU A 60 8.82 6.63 -13.27
CA GLU A 60 9.52 5.33 -13.35
C GLU A 60 9.32 4.51 -12.08
N GLN A 61 9.36 5.16 -10.91
CA GLN A 61 9.11 4.48 -9.64
C GLN A 61 7.67 3.95 -9.57
N PHE A 62 6.69 4.76 -9.98
CA PHE A 62 5.30 4.32 -9.99
C PHE A 62 5.09 3.16 -10.97
N LEU A 63 5.67 3.22 -12.17
CA LEU A 63 5.63 2.12 -13.13
C LEU A 63 6.26 0.84 -12.56
N LEU A 64 7.46 0.91 -11.97
CA LEU A 64 8.11 -0.24 -11.36
C LEU A 64 7.27 -0.85 -10.22
N ALA A 65 6.63 0.00 -9.41
CA ALA A 65 5.75 -0.47 -8.35
C ALA A 65 4.52 -1.21 -8.91
N MET A 66 3.88 -0.68 -9.95
CA MET A 66 2.63 -1.23 -10.48
C MET A 66 2.84 -2.39 -11.46
N LYS A 67 3.89 -2.35 -12.27
CA LYS A 67 4.20 -3.36 -13.32
C LYS A 67 4.99 -4.53 -12.77
N GLU A 68 5.91 -4.27 -11.84
CA GLU A 68 6.80 -5.29 -11.29
C GLU A 68 6.57 -5.56 -9.80
N GLY A 69 5.70 -4.80 -9.13
CA GLY A 69 5.45 -4.98 -7.71
C GLY A 69 6.63 -4.56 -6.84
N GLN A 70 7.55 -3.72 -7.30
CA GLN A 70 8.73 -3.31 -6.53
C GLN A 70 8.33 -2.35 -5.40
N TRP A 71 8.76 -2.61 -4.17
CA TRP A 71 8.48 -1.72 -3.05
C TRP A 71 9.07 -0.32 -3.29
N LYS A 72 8.22 0.71 -3.20
CA LYS A 72 8.54 2.11 -3.54
C LYS A 72 9.10 2.32 -4.96
N GLY A 73 8.88 1.37 -5.87
CA GLY A 73 9.45 1.45 -7.21
C GLY A 73 10.98 1.33 -7.24
N LEU A 74 11.58 0.72 -6.22
CA LEU A 74 13.04 0.57 -6.12
C LEU A 74 13.46 -0.81 -6.64
N LYS A 75 14.32 -0.83 -7.67
CA LYS A 75 14.85 -2.09 -8.22
C LYS A 75 15.60 -2.88 -7.15
N GLY A 76 15.35 -4.18 -7.10
CA GLY A 76 15.96 -5.09 -6.13
C GLY A 76 15.36 -5.00 -4.72
N SER A 77 14.33 -4.20 -4.52
CA SER A 77 13.59 -4.19 -3.26
C SER A 77 12.69 -5.42 -3.13
N ARG A 78 12.12 -5.63 -1.93
CA ARG A 78 11.08 -6.65 -1.74
C ARG A 78 9.86 -6.34 -2.62
N LYS A 79 9.04 -7.36 -2.88
CA LYS A 79 7.74 -7.15 -3.52
C LYS A 79 6.75 -6.39 -2.63
N LEU A 80 5.76 -5.74 -3.24
CA LEU A 80 4.57 -5.23 -2.58
C LEU A 80 3.87 -6.37 -1.85
N LEU A 81 3.45 -6.10 -0.62
CA LEU A 81 2.83 -7.13 0.22
C LEU A 81 1.39 -7.35 -0.20
N THR A 82 0.93 -8.59 -0.03
CA THR A 82 -0.48 -8.97 -0.09
C THR A 82 -1.30 -8.07 0.85
N PRO A 83 -2.52 -7.64 0.48
CA PRO A 83 -3.30 -8.02 -0.69
C PRO A 83 -3.15 -7.07 -1.90
N MET A 84 -2.09 -6.27 -1.98
CA MET A 84 -1.91 -5.33 -3.09
C MET A 84 -1.89 -6.07 -4.45
N PRO A 85 -2.88 -5.86 -5.35
CA PRO A 85 -3.05 -6.70 -6.53
C PRO A 85 -2.23 -6.15 -7.72
N TRP A 86 -0.94 -5.90 -7.52
CA TRP A 86 -0.08 -5.30 -8.54
C TRP A 86 -0.03 -6.14 -9.83
N GLN A 87 -0.17 -7.47 -9.75
CA GLN A 87 -0.20 -8.35 -10.93
C GLN A 87 -1.40 -8.08 -11.85
N ASN A 88 -2.51 -7.56 -11.31
CA ASN A 88 -3.66 -7.17 -12.12
C ASN A 88 -3.37 -5.87 -12.86
N PHE A 89 -2.79 -4.89 -12.16
CA PHE A 89 -2.38 -3.61 -12.75
C PHE A 89 -1.21 -3.76 -13.74
N ALA A 90 -0.36 -4.76 -13.56
CA ALA A 90 0.74 -5.05 -14.47
C ALA A 90 0.28 -5.33 -15.92
N LYS A 91 -0.98 -5.74 -16.09
CA LYS A 91 -1.62 -6.01 -17.39
C LYS A 91 -2.12 -4.74 -18.10
N LEU A 92 -2.22 -3.62 -17.38
CA LEU A 92 -2.59 -2.35 -17.99
C LEU A 92 -1.44 -1.82 -18.87
N SER A 93 -1.80 -0.96 -19.83
CA SER A 93 -0.80 -0.23 -20.60
C SER A 93 -0.01 0.71 -19.69
N ASP A 94 1.23 1.03 -20.07
CA ASP A 94 2.04 1.97 -19.30
C ASP A 94 1.39 3.37 -19.28
N GLU A 95 0.67 3.73 -20.35
CA GLU A 95 -0.12 4.96 -20.43
C GLU A 95 -1.23 5.00 -19.37
N ASP A 96 -2.00 3.92 -19.20
CA ASP A 96 -3.07 3.86 -18.19
C ASP A 96 -2.50 3.97 -16.76
N VAL A 97 -1.39 3.27 -16.49
CA VAL A 97 -0.72 3.31 -15.18
C VAL A 97 -0.21 4.72 -14.88
N LEU A 98 0.37 5.41 -15.87
CA LEU A 98 0.82 6.79 -15.72
C LEU A 98 -0.35 7.77 -15.61
N ALA A 99 -1.47 7.53 -16.30
CA ALA A 99 -2.68 8.34 -16.16
C ALA A 99 -3.26 8.22 -14.73
N MET A 100 -3.26 7.01 -14.15
CA MET A 100 -3.62 6.82 -12.74
C MET A 100 -2.70 7.62 -11.81
N PHE A 101 -1.38 7.60 -12.06
CA PHE A 101 -0.43 8.37 -11.25
C PHE A 101 -0.66 9.88 -11.38
N ALA A 102 -0.85 10.37 -12.61
CA ALA A 102 -1.16 11.77 -12.86
C ALA A 102 -2.43 12.21 -12.11
N TYR A 103 -3.48 11.38 -12.13
CA TYR A 103 -4.70 11.63 -11.36
C TYR A 103 -4.42 11.69 -9.84
N LEU A 104 -3.70 10.71 -9.29
CA LEU A 104 -3.35 10.70 -7.86
C LEU A 104 -2.58 11.97 -7.44
N LYS A 105 -1.73 12.51 -8.33
CA LYS A 105 -0.97 13.74 -8.08
C LYS A 105 -1.84 15.01 -8.04
N THR A 106 -3.07 14.97 -8.55
CA THR A 106 -4.03 16.10 -8.47
C THR A 106 -4.79 16.16 -7.14
N LEU A 107 -4.74 15.10 -6.34
CA LEU A 107 -5.51 14.98 -5.12
C LEU A 107 -4.98 15.91 -4.01
N LYS A 108 -5.83 16.22 -3.03
CA LYS A 108 -5.40 16.93 -1.82
C LYS A 108 -4.37 16.07 -1.06
N PRO A 109 -3.18 16.60 -0.73
CA PRO A 109 -2.20 15.87 0.07
C PRO A 109 -2.73 15.63 1.48
N VAL A 110 -2.51 14.43 2.01
CA VAL A 110 -2.85 14.07 3.38
C VAL A 110 -1.60 13.51 4.06
N LYS A 111 -1.13 14.23 5.08
CA LYS A 111 -0.01 13.77 5.91
C LYS A 111 -0.43 12.58 6.76
N ASN A 112 0.12 11.41 6.45
CA ASN A 112 -0.08 10.17 7.18
C ASN A 112 1.10 9.23 6.97
N ALA A 113 1.96 9.10 7.98
CA ALA A 113 3.10 8.20 7.94
C ALA A 113 2.67 6.78 8.32
N VAL A 114 2.25 6.00 7.32
CA VAL A 114 1.79 4.61 7.50
C VAL A 114 2.89 3.76 8.18
N PRO A 115 2.57 2.96 9.20
CA PRO A 115 3.51 2.07 9.86
C PRO A 115 4.16 1.07 8.90
N GLN A 116 5.35 0.59 9.25
CA GLN A 116 5.96 -0.52 8.53
C GLN A 116 5.18 -1.81 8.74
N ALA A 117 5.20 -2.68 7.74
CA ALA A 117 4.64 -4.02 7.85
C ALA A 117 5.30 -4.80 8.99
N LEU A 118 4.51 -5.62 9.67
CA LEU A 118 4.99 -6.48 10.76
C LEU A 118 5.33 -7.85 10.19
N PRO A 119 6.43 -8.49 10.66
CA PRO A 119 6.76 -9.86 10.26
C PRO A 119 5.68 -10.84 10.77
N PRO A 120 5.66 -12.07 10.24
CA PRO A 120 4.89 -13.16 10.85
C PRO A 120 5.23 -13.32 12.33
N SER A 121 4.21 -13.62 13.15
CA SER A 121 4.36 -13.96 14.58
C SER A 121 4.71 -15.43 14.76
#